data_AF-A0A5C9BWT5-F1
#
_entry.id   AF-A0A5C9BWT5-F1
#
_cell.length_a   1.000
_cell.length_b   1.000
_cell.length_c   1.000
_cell.angle_alpha   90.00
_cell.angle_beta   90.00
_cell.angle_gamma   90.00
#
_symmetry.space_group_name_H-M   'P 1'
#
loop_
_entity.id
_entity.type
_entity.pdbx_description
1 polymer ?
#
loop_
_entity_poly.entity_id
_entity_poly.type
_entity_poly.pdbx_seq_one_letter_code
_entity_poly.pdbx_strand_id
1 'polypeptide(L)'
;MEVFIISDRWVKYRVFPTFAVQKFNQMNTITIEGVLRTEHGKKAARQIRSQENVPGVIYGGAEEVNFYASAKAFKSLVYTGEFQLAEVTVGAKKYKCILKDLQFDKVSDQLIHVDLLELVGDKKVIATLPIKFTGVSVGVKVKS
;
A
#
# COMPACT_ATOMS: atom_id res chain seq x y z
N MET A 1 11.85 -5.59 20.66
CA MET A 1 12.32 -4.50 19.78
C MET A 1 13.53 -5.05 19.04
N GLU A 2 13.33 -5.64 17.87
CA GLU A 2 14.43 -6.24 17.11
C GLU A 2 14.36 -5.76 15.66
N VAL A 3 15.50 -5.21 15.24
CA VAL A 3 15.76 -4.62 13.93
C VAL A 3 16.55 -5.65 13.15
N PHE A 4 15.98 -6.20 12.08
CA PHE A 4 16.73 -7.09 11.19
C PHE A 4 17.45 -6.27 10.11
N ILE A 5 18.79 -6.29 10.16
CA ILE A 5 19.71 -5.83 9.12
C ILE A 5 20.12 -7.07 8.32
N ILE A 6 19.93 -7.06 7.00
CA ILE A 6 20.36 -8.16 6.13
C ILE A 6 21.76 -7.83 5.62
N SER A 7 22.78 -8.57 6.10
CA SER A 7 24.10 -8.66 5.47
C SER A 7 24.44 -10.12 5.21
N ASP A 8 24.81 -10.43 3.97
CA ASP A 8 25.19 -11.76 3.49
C ASP A 8 26.48 -12.30 4.15
N ARG A 9 26.43 -13.53 4.69
CA ARG A 9 27.40 -14.64 4.47
C ARG A 9 27.20 -15.84 5.42
N TRP A 10 27.12 -17.04 4.81
CA TRP A 10 27.39 -18.43 5.27
C TRP A 10 27.40 -18.79 6.77
N VAL A 11 26.73 -19.90 7.16
CA VAL A 11 27.34 -21.18 7.61
C VAL A 11 26.25 -22.29 7.75
N LYS A 12 26.69 -23.49 7.39
CA LYS A 12 26.07 -24.80 7.21
C LYS A 12 25.70 -25.50 8.56
N TYR A 13 24.67 -26.35 8.52
CA TYR A 13 24.27 -27.40 9.49
C TYR A 13 23.47 -27.01 10.76
N ARG A 14 22.13 -27.14 10.70
CA ARG A 14 21.32 -27.85 11.72
C ARG A 14 19.91 -28.14 11.16
N VAL A 15 19.50 -29.40 11.23
CA VAL A 15 18.16 -29.88 10.85
C VAL A 15 17.17 -29.45 11.93
N PHE A 16 16.40 -28.40 11.65
CA PHE A 16 15.14 -28.10 12.34
C PHE A 16 14.00 -28.39 11.36
N PRO A 17 12.84 -28.89 11.82
CA PRO A 17 11.71 -29.11 10.92
C PRO A 17 11.43 -27.78 10.21
N THR A 18 11.57 -27.81 8.89
CA THR A 18 11.37 -26.66 8.01
C THR A 18 9.94 -26.20 8.16
N PHE A 19 9.69 -25.27 9.09
CA PHE A 19 8.64 -24.29 8.86
C PHE A 19 9.05 -23.63 7.57
N ALA A 20 8.44 -24.07 6.47
CA ALA A 20 8.55 -23.41 5.20
C ALA A 20 8.11 -21.98 5.47
N VAL A 21 9.08 -21.07 5.56
CA VAL A 21 8.82 -19.65 5.36
C VAL A 21 8.28 -19.60 3.95
N GLN A 22 6.96 -19.60 3.84
CA GLN A 22 6.23 -19.49 2.59
C GLN A 22 6.91 -18.38 1.81
N LYS A 23 7.44 -18.70 0.62
CA LYS A 23 8.01 -17.70 -0.29
C LYS A 23 7.11 -16.48 -0.24
N PHE A 24 7.65 -15.32 0.14
CA PHE A 24 6.96 -14.05 -0.03
C PHE A 24 6.52 -14.02 -1.49
N ASN A 25 5.20 -14.15 -1.70
CA ASN A 25 4.60 -13.94 -3.00
C ASN A 25 5.08 -12.57 -3.47
N GLN A 26 5.46 -12.44 -4.76
CA GLN A 26 5.92 -11.16 -5.31
C GLN A 26 4.95 -10.05 -4.88
N MET A 27 5.48 -8.95 -4.31
CA MET A 27 4.64 -7.82 -3.92
C MET A 27 3.97 -7.29 -5.19
N ASN A 28 2.65 -7.44 -5.26
CA ASN A 28 1.90 -6.92 -6.40
C ASN A 28 2.07 -5.41 -6.45
N THR A 29 2.52 -4.92 -7.60
CA THR A 29 2.71 -3.50 -7.86
C THR A 29 1.61 -3.04 -8.80
N ILE A 30 0.91 -1.97 -8.42
CA ILE A 30 -0.06 -1.30 -9.27
C ILE A 30 0.52 0.02 -9.76
N THR A 31 0.15 0.43 -10.96
CA THR A 31 0.56 1.71 -11.53
C THR A 31 -0.62 2.66 -11.54
N ILE A 32 -0.42 3.88 -11.04
CA ILE A 32 -1.44 4.93 -11.00
C ILE A 32 -0.88 6.14 -11.74
N GLU A 33 -1.62 6.60 -12.75
CA GLU A 33 -1.33 7.84 -13.45
C GLU A 33 -2.14 8.97 -12.82
N GLY A 34 -1.43 9.95 -12.27
CA GLY A 34 -1.99 11.09 -11.57
C GLY A 34 -1.63 12.42 -12.23
N VAL A 35 -2.50 13.40 -12.06
CA VAL A 35 -2.27 14.78 -12.49
C VAL A 35 -1.96 15.63 -11.27
N LEU A 36 -0.92 16.47 -11.39
CA LEU A 36 -0.51 17.38 -10.33
C LEU A 36 -1.63 18.37 -10.03
N ARG A 37 -1.89 18.61 -8.74
CA ARG A 37 -2.90 19.57 -8.30
C ARG A 37 -2.23 20.81 -7.73
N THR A 38 -2.45 21.96 -8.36
CA THR A 38 -1.99 23.27 -7.87
C THR A 38 -3.05 24.03 -7.08
N GLU A 39 -4.34 23.74 -7.32
CA GLU A 39 -5.45 24.39 -6.64
C GLU A 39 -5.86 23.65 -5.37
N HIS A 40 -6.01 24.41 -4.27
CA HIS A 40 -6.39 23.88 -2.96
C HIS A 40 -7.75 24.43 -2.50
N GLY A 41 -8.35 23.75 -1.52
CA GLY A 41 -9.58 24.19 -0.86
C GLY A 41 -10.84 23.45 -1.29
N LYS A 42 -11.96 23.83 -0.66
CA LYS A 42 -13.23 23.11 -0.72
C LYS A 42 -13.84 23.05 -2.12
N LYS A 43 -13.76 24.14 -2.89
CA LYS A 43 -14.37 24.26 -4.22
C LYS A 43 -13.64 23.38 -5.24
N ALA A 44 -12.31 23.49 -5.32
CA ALA A 44 -11.49 22.66 -6.19
C ALA A 44 -11.65 21.16 -5.90
N ALA A 45 -11.60 20.77 -4.61
CA ALA A 45 -11.78 19.37 -4.22
C ALA A 45 -13.17 18.82 -4.59
N ARG A 46 -14.23 19.63 -4.46
CA ARG A 46 -15.59 19.24 -4.88
C ARG A 46 -15.68 19.05 -6.39
N GLN A 47 -15.05 19.95 -7.17
CA GLN A 47 -15.05 19.86 -8.62
C GLN A 47 -14.33 18.58 -9.11
N ILE A 48 -13.15 18.27 -8.56
CA ILE A 48 -12.41 17.04 -8.88
C ILE A 48 -13.27 15.80 -8.59
N ARG A 49 -13.93 15.74 -7.42
CA ARG A 49 -14.82 14.63 -7.06
C ARG A 49 -16.03 14.52 -7.98
N SER A 50 -16.59 15.63 -8.43
CA SER A 50 -17.71 15.63 -9.39
C SER A 50 -17.33 15.09 -10.77
N GLN A 51 -16.04 15.06 -11.08
CA GLN A 51 -15.48 14.51 -12.31
C GLN A 51 -15.00 13.05 -12.15
N GLU A 52 -15.50 12.32 -11.13
CA GLU A 52 -15.09 10.94 -10.82
C GLU A 52 -13.58 10.76 -10.50
N ASN A 53 -12.92 11.85 -10.12
CA ASN A 53 -11.52 11.84 -9.73
C ASN A 53 -11.40 11.89 -8.20
N VAL A 54 -10.39 11.21 -7.69
CA VAL A 54 -10.07 11.14 -6.27
C VAL A 54 -8.79 11.93 -6.02
N PRO A 55 -8.84 12.99 -5.20
CA PRO A 55 -7.64 13.67 -4.72
C PRO A 55 -6.81 12.73 -3.83
N GLY A 56 -5.49 12.82 -3.93
CA GLY A 56 -4.57 12.10 -3.07
C GLY A 56 -3.33 12.92 -2.74
N VAL A 57 -2.60 12.42 -1.75
CA VAL A 57 -1.34 13.00 -1.28
C VAL A 57 -0.28 11.92 -1.19
N ILE A 58 0.93 12.26 -1.65
CA ILE A 58 2.14 11.47 -1.44
C ILE A 58 3.02 12.24 -0.47
N TYR A 59 3.44 11.61 0.63
CA TYR A 59 4.34 12.20 1.61
C TYR A 59 5.38 11.19 2.11
N GLY A 60 6.31 11.63 2.97
CA GLY A 60 7.38 10.80 3.53
C GLY A 60 8.70 10.86 2.75
N GLY A 61 8.66 11.36 1.52
CA GLY A 61 9.81 11.69 0.69
C GLY A 61 10.49 13.01 1.06
N ALA A 62 11.04 13.66 0.03
CA ALA A 62 11.63 15.00 0.14
C ALA A 62 10.57 16.11 0.09
N GLU A 63 9.51 15.91 -0.69
CA GLU A 63 8.44 16.88 -0.92
C GLU A 63 7.07 16.19 -0.75
N GLU A 64 6.07 16.95 -0.33
CA GLU A 64 4.67 16.50 -0.38
C GLU A 64 4.09 16.79 -1.77
N VAL A 65 3.45 15.79 -2.37
CA VAL A 65 2.89 15.88 -3.72
C VAL A 65 1.39 15.69 -3.66
N ASN A 66 0.64 16.77 -3.92
CA ASN A 66 -0.80 16.71 -4.07
C ASN A 66 -1.16 16.43 -5.53
N PHE A 67 -1.95 15.38 -5.74
CA PHE A 67 -2.37 14.95 -7.07
C PHE A 67 -3.83 14.53 -7.05
N TYR A 68 -4.37 14.23 -8.24
CA TYR A 68 -5.63 13.51 -8.37
C TYR A 68 -5.50 12.47 -9.47
N ALA A 69 -6.26 11.39 -9.35
CA ALA A 69 -6.38 10.37 -10.38
C ALA A 69 -7.82 9.85 -10.45
N SER A 70 -8.16 9.14 -11.52
CA SER A 70 -9.49 8.53 -11.65
C SER A 70 -9.75 7.55 -10.52
N ALA A 71 -10.97 7.56 -9.95
CA ALA A 71 -11.39 6.59 -8.93
C ALA A 71 -11.17 5.13 -9.36
N LYS A 72 -11.24 4.85 -10.68
CA LYS A 72 -11.01 3.52 -11.24
C LYS A 72 -9.58 3.03 -11.03
N ALA A 73 -8.58 3.92 -11.05
CA ALA A 73 -7.18 3.58 -10.86
C ALA A 73 -6.89 3.05 -9.45
N PHE A 74 -7.67 3.47 -8.45
CA PHE A 74 -7.49 3.07 -7.06
C PHE A 74 -8.22 1.77 -6.68
N LYS A 75 -9.09 1.23 -7.55
CA LYS A 75 -9.92 0.06 -7.20
C LYS A 75 -9.10 -1.14 -6.74
N SER A 76 -8.02 -1.45 -7.46
CA SER A 76 -7.15 -2.57 -7.11
C SER A 76 -6.43 -2.35 -5.78
N LEU A 77 -6.02 -1.10 -5.49
CA LEU A 77 -5.36 -0.75 -4.23
C LEU A 77 -6.29 -0.85 -3.02
N VAL A 78 -7.54 -0.43 -3.21
CA VAL A 78 -8.51 -0.20 -2.13
C VAL A 78 -9.26 -1.47 -1.77
N TYR A 79 -9.69 -2.23 -2.77
CA TYR A 79 -10.60 -3.36 -2.56
C TYR A 79 -9.89 -4.72 -2.54
N THR A 80 -8.56 -4.73 -2.66
CA THR A 80 -7.75 -5.94 -2.45
C THR A 80 -7.22 -5.94 -1.03
N GLY A 81 -7.58 -6.95 -0.22
CA GLY A 81 -7.05 -7.12 1.14
C GLY A 81 -5.58 -7.57 1.20
N GLU A 82 -4.85 -7.44 0.10
CA GLU A 82 -3.43 -7.79 -0.01
C GLU A 82 -2.60 -6.51 0.05
N PHE A 83 -1.44 -6.59 0.68
CA PHE A 83 -0.50 -5.49 0.67
C PHE A 83 0.11 -5.33 -0.72
N GLN A 84 -0.03 -4.12 -1.28
CA GLN A 84 0.41 -3.79 -2.63
C GLN A 84 1.28 -2.55 -2.63
N LEU A 85 2.23 -2.52 -3.55
CA LEU A 85 3.00 -1.31 -3.86
C LEU A 85 2.24 -0.48 -4.89
N ALA A 86 2.21 0.83 -4.69
CA ALA A 86 1.66 1.78 -5.64
C ALA A 86 2.80 2.56 -6.30
N GLU A 87 2.99 2.36 -7.61
CA GLU A 87 3.82 3.23 -8.43
C GLU A 87 2.97 4.36 -9.00
N VAL A 88 3.08 5.54 -8.42
CA VAL A 88 2.34 6.73 -8.85
C VAL A 88 3.20 7.58 -9.76
N THR A 89 2.73 7.84 -10.98
CA THR A 89 3.36 8.78 -11.91
C THR A 89 2.60 10.09 -11.85
N VAL A 90 3.29 11.18 -11.50
CA VAL A 90 2.72 12.54 -11.50
C VAL A 90 3.62 13.43 -12.36
N GLY A 91 3.13 13.83 -13.52
CA GLY A 91 3.94 14.53 -14.52
C GLY A 91 5.12 13.66 -14.98
N ALA A 92 6.35 14.16 -14.81
CA ALA A 92 7.57 13.43 -15.18
C ALA A 92 8.20 12.62 -14.03
N LYS A 93 7.67 12.74 -12.80
CA LYS A 93 8.22 12.06 -11.61
C LYS A 93 7.43 10.78 -11.31
N LYS A 94 8.14 9.73 -10.88
CA LYS A 94 7.56 8.46 -10.41
C LYS A 94 7.86 8.26 -8.94
N TYR A 95 6.86 7.84 -8.19
CA TYR A 95 6.94 7.63 -6.74
C TYR A 95 6.54 6.20 -6.41
N LYS A 96 7.39 5.49 -5.68
CA LYS A 96 7.07 4.16 -5.12
C LYS A 96 6.48 4.36 -3.73
N CYS A 97 5.22 3.99 -3.57
CA CYS A 97 4.46 4.28 -2.37
C CYS A 97 3.76 3.05 -1.81
N ILE A 98 3.37 3.12 -0.55
CA ILE A 98 2.42 2.21 0.08
C ILE A 98 1.16 2.97 0.46
N LEU A 99 0.04 2.26 0.47
CA LEU A 99 -1.20 2.81 0.99
C LEU A 99 -1.08 3.02 2.51
N LYS A 100 -1.39 4.24 2.96
CA LYS A 100 -1.31 4.60 4.38
C LYS A 100 -2.68 4.84 5.00
N ASP A 101 -3.57 5.55 4.30
CA ASP A 101 -4.94 5.77 4.75
C ASP A 101 -5.89 5.96 3.56
N LEU A 102 -7.17 5.65 3.80
CA LEU A 102 -8.27 5.80 2.85
C LEU A 102 -9.43 6.51 3.53
N GLN A 103 -9.99 7.51 2.85
CA GLN A 103 -11.18 8.19 3.32
C GLN A 103 -12.34 7.90 2.37
N PHE A 104 -13.46 7.52 2.96
CA PHE A 104 -14.71 7.27 2.25
C PHE A 104 -15.76 8.31 2.63
N ASP A 105 -16.63 8.63 1.68
CA ASP A 105 -17.85 9.36 1.95
C ASP A 105 -18.77 8.51 2.84
N LYS A 106 -19.24 9.09 3.95
CA LYS A 106 -20.01 8.36 4.96
C LYS A 106 -21.38 7.89 4.48
N VAL A 107 -21.91 8.47 3.40
CA VAL A 107 -23.26 8.21 2.91
C VAL A 107 -23.22 7.43 1.60
N SER A 108 -22.36 7.85 0.67
CA SER A 108 -22.27 7.21 -0.66
C SER A 108 -21.25 6.06 -0.73
N ASP A 109 -20.45 5.86 0.31
CA ASP A 109 -19.35 4.87 0.37
C ASP A 109 -18.31 5.05 -0.75
N GLN A 110 -18.26 6.25 -1.35
CA GLN A 110 -17.32 6.58 -2.42
C GLN A 110 -15.96 6.96 -1.83
N LEU A 111 -14.88 6.54 -2.48
CA LEU A 111 -13.53 6.95 -2.10
C LEU A 111 -13.35 8.46 -2.35
N ILE A 112 -13.05 9.23 -1.31
CA ILE A 112 -12.94 10.71 -1.36
C ILE A 112 -11.51 11.23 -1.21
N HIS A 113 -10.60 10.44 -0.64
CA HIS A 113 -9.20 10.79 -0.47
C HIS A 113 -8.33 9.54 -0.29
N VAL A 114 -7.07 9.62 -0.75
CA VAL A 114 -6.05 8.59 -0.58
C VAL A 114 -4.77 9.20 -0.04
N ASP A 115 -4.22 8.59 1.00
CA ASP A 115 -2.94 8.95 1.60
C ASP A 115 -1.91 7.89 1.26
N LEU A 116 -0.83 8.30 0.59
CA LEU A 116 0.25 7.44 0.18
C LEU A 116 1.55 7.85 0.88
N LEU A 117 2.26 6.84 1.40
CA LEU A 117 3.57 7.02 2.00
C LEU A 117 4.64 6.56 1.01
N GLU A 118 5.53 7.47 0.63
CA GLU A 118 6.66 7.18 -0.25
C GLU A 118 7.70 6.30 0.45
N LEU A 119 8.12 5.25 -0.26
CA LEU A 119 9.20 4.37 0.16
C LEU A 119 10.53 4.92 -0.36
N VAL A 120 11.23 5.65 0.50
CA VAL A 120 12.61 6.10 0.23
C VAL A 120 13.57 5.00 0.71
N GLY A 121 14.53 4.60 -0.13
CA GLY A 121 15.38 3.41 0.08
C GLY A 121 16.09 3.34 1.44
N ASP A 122 16.40 4.49 2.05
CA ASP A 122 17.12 4.56 3.33
C ASP A 122 16.21 4.72 4.56
N LYS A 123 14.89 4.83 4.37
CA LYS A 123 13.93 5.02 5.47
C LYS A 123 13.21 3.70 5.80
N LYS A 124 13.37 3.25 7.06
CA LYS A 124 12.60 2.11 7.59
C LYS A 124 11.13 2.51 7.75
N VAL A 125 10.24 1.77 7.11
CA VAL A 125 8.79 1.97 7.21
C VAL A 125 8.18 0.82 8.01
N ILE A 126 7.35 1.15 9.00
CA ILE A 126 6.56 0.16 9.74
C ILE A 126 5.21 0.03 9.04
N ALA A 127 4.94 -1.15 8.48
CA ALA A 127 3.68 -1.47 7.82
C ALA A 127 3.02 -2.69 8.48
N THR A 128 1.71 -2.62 8.67
CA THR A 128 0.91 -3.75 9.18
C THR A 128 0.55 -4.65 7.99
N LEU A 129 1.07 -5.87 7.99
CA LEU A 129 0.82 -6.83 6.91
C LEU A 129 -0.27 -7.84 7.32
N PRO A 130 -1.28 -8.10 6.48
CA PRO A 130 -2.25 -9.16 6.75
C PRO A 130 -1.56 -10.52 6.61
N ILE A 131 -1.64 -11.35 7.66
CA ILE A 131 -1.15 -12.73 7.65
C ILE A 131 -2.28 -13.67 7.22
N LYS A 132 -2.03 -14.52 6.22
CA LYS A 132 -2.93 -15.61 5.85
C LYS A 132 -2.53 -16.86 6.63
N PHE A 133 -3.41 -17.33 7.51
CA PHE A 133 -3.20 -18.61 8.21
C PHE A 133 -3.40 -19.78 7.24
N THR A 134 -2.48 -20.73 7.23
CA THR A 134 -2.58 -21.95 6.43
C THR A 134 -2.67 -23.18 7.32
N GLY A 135 -3.56 -24.11 6.98
CA GLY A 135 -3.72 -25.38 7.69
C GLY A 135 -4.82 -25.34 8.75
N VAL A 136 -5.37 -26.52 9.04
CA VAL A 136 -6.32 -26.74 10.14
C VAL A 136 -5.51 -27.26 11.32
N SER A 137 -5.58 -26.60 12.47
CA SER A 137 -4.90 -27.07 13.69
C SER A 137 -5.37 -28.48 14.05
N VAL A 138 -4.43 -29.37 14.41
CA VAL A 138 -4.71 -30.76 14.78
C VAL A 138 -5.78 -30.86 15.89
N GLY A 139 -5.82 -29.89 16.81
CA GLY A 139 -6.80 -29.83 17.91
C GLY A 139 -8.26 -29.57 17.52
N VAL A 140 -8.53 -29.11 16.29
CA VAL A 140 -9.91 -28.93 15.77
C VAL A 140 -10.43 -30.19 15.08
N LYS A 141 -9.55 -31.15 14.73
CA LYS A 141 -9.95 -32.43 14.13
C LYS A 141 -10.50 -33.44 15.14
N VAL A 142 -10.42 -33.18 16.45
CA VAL A 142 -10.89 -34.08 17.50
C VAL A 142 -12.23 -33.60 18.05
N LYS A 143 -13.28 -33.68 17.23
CA LYS A 143 -14.69 -33.68 17.66
C LYS A 143 -15.56 -34.10 16.47
N SER A 144 -15.66 -35.40 16.22
CA SER A 144 -16.75 -36.09 15.52
C SER A 144 -16.65 -37.58 15.86
#